data_AF-A0A8X6Y0L7-F1
#
_entry.id   AF-A0A8X6Y0L7-F1
#
_cell.length_a   1.000
_cell.length_b   1.000
_cell.length_c   1.000
_cell.angle_alpha   90.00
_cell.angle_beta   90.00
_cell.angle_gamma   90.00
#
_symmetry.space_group_name_H-M   'P 1'
#
loop_
_entity.id
_entity.type
_entity.pdbx_description
1 polymer ?
#
loop_
_entity_poly.entity_id
_entity_poly.type
_entity_poly.pdbx_seq_one_letter_code
_entity_poly.pdbx_strand_id
1 'polypeptide(L)'
;MSFTRIAVKYTLETFTEKRTTCWAFEPYIGGPLEKLDSGDAPFPWDVPSEPPVYFSNHAVQLEVPYTASVKVCHVCGGPGRKKCASCSGKGWEYCFHCHGDGFSPVTLRTEAKDCLHCTGSGQRKCWKCSGEGMALCKGCSGTGQIKCFIRLTIKWTNHMDDHVVEKVAALDDDKIRNVSGEIICQEEEVNLLPLTHFPDTTVSMASAQILQNHAISFPEEKVLKQRHKVSIVPVAAVSYKWRNHDGLFHVYGFEQRVYAPNYPQTCFCCCCSIL
;
A
#
# COMPACT_ATOMS: atom_id res chain seq x y z
N MET A 1 -32.19 6.10 34.78
CA MET A 1 -32.46 4.66 34.56
C MET A 1 -31.52 4.22 33.46
N SER A 2 -30.77 3.13 33.66
CA SER A 2 -29.83 2.60 32.67
C SER A 2 -30.31 1.23 32.21
N PHE A 3 -30.37 1.03 30.90
CA PHE A 3 -30.66 -0.28 30.31
C PHE A 3 -29.40 -0.73 29.57
N THR A 4 -28.91 -1.91 29.93
CA THR A 4 -27.83 -2.57 29.20
C THR A 4 -28.44 -3.45 28.11
N ARG A 5 -28.08 -3.16 26.88
CA ARG A 5 -28.33 -3.99 25.70
C ARG A 5 -27.01 -4.58 25.23
N ILE A 6 -27.11 -5.62 24.43
CA ILE A 6 -25.98 -6.20 23.73
C ILE A 6 -26.10 -5.80 22.27
N ALA A 7 -25.00 -5.80 21.53
CA ALA A 7 -25.06 -5.85 20.09
C ALA A 7 -24.20 -7.02 19.63
N VAL A 8 -24.78 -7.89 18.80
CA VAL A 8 -24.05 -9.03 18.25
C VAL A 8 -23.48 -8.63 16.90
N LYS A 9 -22.17 -8.82 16.72
CA LYS A 9 -21.43 -8.55 15.49
C LYS A 9 -20.78 -9.83 15.00
N TYR A 10 -21.15 -10.23 13.78
CA TYR A 10 -20.48 -11.29 13.04
C TYR A 10 -19.46 -10.68 12.07
N THR A 11 -18.27 -11.25 12.00
CA THR A 11 -17.22 -10.85 11.04
C THR A 11 -16.69 -12.08 10.31
N LEU A 12 -16.52 -12.01 9.01
CA LEU A 12 -15.79 -12.98 8.21
C LEU A 12 -14.53 -12.34 7.63
N GLU A 13 -13.41 -13.01 7.82
CA GLU A 13 -12.14 -12.72 7.18
C GLU A 13 -11.82 -13.84 6.19
N THR A 14 -11.56 -13.50 4.93
CA THR A 14 -11.10 -14.44 3.91
C THR A 14 -9.74 -13.99 3.42
N PHE A 15 -8.75 -14.81 3.74
CA PHE A 15 -7.36 -14.58 3.40
C PHE A 15 -7.01 -15.28 2.09
N THR A 16 -6.67 -14.48 1.09
CA THR A 16 -6.42 -14.95 -0.27
C THR A 16 -5.00 -14.67 -0.71
N GLU A 17 -4.56 -15.41 -1.72
CA GLU A 17 -3.30 -15.23 -2.41
C GLU A 17 -3.53 -15.04 -3.91
N LYS A 18 -2.90 -14.02 -4.47
CA LYS A 18 -2.86 -13.76 -5.90
C LYS A 18 -1.42 -13.73 -6.39
N ARG A 19 -1.13 -14.48 -7.46
CA ARG A 19 0.18 -14.52 -8.11
C ARG A 19 0.09 -13.90 -9.50
N THR A 20 1.02 -12.99 -9.81
CA THR A 20 1.15 -12.40 -11.15
C THR A 20 2.61 -12.39 -11.59
N THR A 21 2.86 -12.55 -12.89
CA THR A 21 4.21 -12.56 -13.46
C THR A 21 4.38 -11.47 -14.50
N CYS A 22 5.56 -10.84 -14.52
CA CYS A 22 5.95 -9.92 -15.57
C CYS A 22 7.44 -10.04 -15.88
N TRP A 23 7.85 -9.68 -17.10
CA TRP A 23 9.27 -9.49 -17.40
C TRP A 23 9.83 -8.30 -16.64
N ALA A 24 11.01 -8.49 -16.06
CA ALA A 24 11.77 -7.45 -15.36
C ALA A 24 13.24 -7.49 -15.80
N PHE A 25 13.94 -6.38 -15.55
CA PHE A 25 15.38 -6.30 -15.79
C PHE A 25 16.07 -5.45 -14.74
N GLU A 26 17.35 -5.74 -14.51
CA GLU A 26 18.23 -4.97 -13.65
C GLU A 26 19.65 -4.87 -14.25
N PRO A 27 20.48 -3.88 -13.84
CA PRO A 27 21.88 -3.82 -14.23
C PRO A 27 22.62 -5.11 -13.90
N TYR A 28 23.31 -5.68 -14.88
CA TYR A 28 24.15 -6.86 -14.62
C TYR A 28 25.54 -6.41 -14.16
N ILE A 29 25.88 -6.69 -12.89
CA ILE A 29 27.14 -6.29 -12.23
C ILE A 29 28.18 -7.44 -12.28
N GLY A 30 27.84 -8.56 -12.91
CA GLY A 30 28.61 -9.80 -12.86
C GLY A 30 28.09 -10.74 -11.77
N GLY A 31 28.48 -12.01 -11.86
CA GLY A 31 28.05 -13.08 -10.95
C GLY A 31 27.51 -14.30 -11.70
N PRO A 32 27.45 -15.47 -11.05
CA PRO A 32 26.82 -16.64 -11.64
C PRO A 32 25.32 -16.39 -11.83
N LEU A 33 24.78 -16.86 -12.95
CA LEU A 33 23.34 -16.94 -13.17
C LEU A 33 22.94 -18.41 -13.15
N GLU A 34 21.84 -18.72 -12.47
CA GLU A 34 21.09 -19.96 -12.67
C GLU A 34 20.46 -19.88 -14.06
N LYS A 35 21.18 -20.37 -15.06
CA LYS A 35 20.76 -20.31 -16.46
C LYS A 35 19.59 -21.26 -16.68
N LEU A 36 18.71 -20.89 -17.60
CA LEU A 36 17.66 -21.76 -18.15
C LEU A 36 18.21 -23.12 -18.63
N ASP A 37 19.47 -23.17 -19.06
CA ASP A 37 20.14 -24.42 -19.47
C ASP A 37 20.36 -25.42 -18.32
N SER A 38 20.09 -25.03 -17.07
CA SER A 38 20.28 -25.86 -15.86
C SER A 38 18.98 -26.50 -15.34
N GLY A 39 17.81 -26.15 -15.91
CA GLY A 39 16.51 -26.68 -15.51
C GLY A 39 15.34 -25.90 -16.11
N ASP A 40 14.17 -26.53 -16.19
CA ASP A 40 12.94 -25.87 -16.65
C ASP A 40 12.44 -24.87 -15.59
N ALA A 41 11.98 -23.71 -16.05
CA ALA A 41 11.41 -22.70 -15.16
C ALA A 41 10.11 -23.21 -14.52
N PRO A 42 9.95 -23.11 -13.19
CA PRO A 42 8.74 -23.57 -12.50
C PRO A 42 7.53 -22.69 -12.86
N PHE A 43 6.32 -23.24 -12.74
CA PHE A 43 5.11 -22.43 -12.85
C PHE A 43 5.01 -21.44 -11.66
N PRO A 44 4.27 -20.33 -11.82
CA PRO A 44 4.15 -19.32 -10.77
C PRO A 44 3.72 -19.87 -9.41
N TRP A 45 2.89 -20.92 -9.38
CA TRP A 45 2.38 -21.54 -8.14
C TRP A 45 3.32 -22.61 -7.55
N ASP A 46 4.30 -23.09 -8.31
CA ASP A 46 5.30 -24.06 -7.83
C ASP A 46 6.46 -23.38 -7.10
N VAL A 47 6.59 -22.05 -7.23
CA VAL A 47 7.57 -21.26 -6.47
C VAL A 47 7.17 -21.25 -5.00
N PRO A 48 7.99 -21.76 -4.07
CA PRO A 48 7.63 -21.82 -2.66
C PRO A 48 7.54 -20.40 -2.09
N SER A 49 6.43 -20.11 -1.42
CA SER A 49 6.23 -18.85 -0.70
C SER A 49 5.08 -19.00 0.27
N GLU A 50 5.25 -18.43 1.46
CA GLU A 50 4.24 -18.40 2.51
C GLU A 50 4.06 -16.96 3.02
N PRO A 51 2.84 -16.60 3.48
CA PRO A 51 2.61 -15.31 4.11
C PRO A 51 3.37 -15.22 5.45
N PRO A 52 4.01 -14.08 5.77
CA PRO A 52 4.65 -13.89 7.07
C PRO A 52 3.68 -14.02 8.26
N VAL A 53 2.45 -13.51 8.09
CA VAL A 53 1.37 -13.54 9.08
C VAL A 53 0.04 -13.73 8.35
N TYR A 54 -0.79 -14.66 8.82
CA TYR A 54 -2.15 -14.85 8.30
C TYR A 54 -3.07 -13.68 8.67
N PHE A 55 -4.06 -13.41 7.81
CA PHE A 55 -5.04 -12.32 7.99
C PHE A 55 -4.43 -10.90 8.00
N SER A 56 -3.26 -10.72 7.38
CA SER A 56 -2.60 -9.42 7.21
C SER A 56 -2.20 -9.19 5.76
N ASN A 57 -2.46 -8.00 5.24
CA ASN A 57 -2.13 -7.67 3.85
C ASN A 57 -0.61 -7.62 3.67
N HIS A 58 -0.10 -8.39 2.72
CA HIS A 58 1.32 -8.45 2.41
C HIS A 58 1.55 -8.64 0.91
N ALA A 59 2.71 -8.21 0.42
CA ALA A 59 3.13 -8.48 -0.94
C ALA A 59 4.65 -8.68 -0.99
N VAL A 60 5.08 -9.64 -1.79
CA VAL A 60 6.50 -9.92 -2.06
C VAL A 60 6.75 -10.02 -3.55
N GLN A 61 7.97 -9.68 -3.95
CA GLN A 61 8.45 -9.84 -5.31
C GLN A 61 9.65 -10.78 -5.29
N LEU A 62 9.55 -11.83 -6.09
CA LEU A 62 10.57 -12.86 -6.22
C LEU A 62 10.98 -12.97 -7.69
N GLU A 63 12.22 -13.35 -7.92
CA GLU A 63 12.67 -13.79 -9.23
C GLU A 63 12.26 -15.25 -9.43
N VAL A 64 11.70 -15.59 -10.59
CA VAL A 64 11.39 -16.99 -10.92
C VAL A 64 12.69 -17.71 -11.25
N PRO A 65 13.02 -18.83 -10.56
CA PRO A 65 14.23 -19.60 -10.81
C PRO A 65 14.40 -20.00 -12.29
N TYR A 66 15.65 -20.07 -12.74
CA TYR A 66 16.03 -20.46 -14.11
C TYR A 66 15.53 -19.54 -15.24
N THR A 67 14.87 -18.42 -14.94
CA THR A 67 14.39 -17.48 -15.98
C THR A 67 15.38 -16.37 -16.32
N ALA A 68 16.48 -16.28 -15.58
CA ALA A 68 17.47 -15.22 -15.72
C ALA A 68 18.33 -15.41 -16.98
N SER A 69 18.55 -14.31 -17.70
CA SER A 69 19.50 -14.26 -18.82
C SER A 69 20.17 -12.91 -18.93
N VAL A 70 21.47 -12.90 -19.28
CA VAL A 70 22.16 -11.65 -19.61
C VAL A 70 21.80 -11.26 -21.04
N LYS A 71 21.38 -10.00 -21.20
CA LYS A 71 21.11 -9.40 -22.50
C LYS A 71 21.89 -8.10 -22.65
N VAL A 72 22.14 -7.71 -23.89
CA VAL A 72 22.62 -6.38 -24.20
C VAL A 72 21.58 -5.37 -23.70
N CYS A 73 22.04 -4.31 -23.03
CA CYS A 73 21.14 -3.30 -22.49
C CYS A 73 20.29 -2.67 -23.61
N HIS A 74 18.98 -2.91 -23.60
CA HIS A 74 18.05 -2.36 -24.59
C HIS A 74 17.98 -0.82 -24.53
N VAL A 75 18.35 -0.22 -23.39
CA VAL A 75 18.37 1.24 -23.25
C VAL A 75 19.52 1.82 -24.07
N CYS A 76 20.78 1.44 -23.83
CA CYS A 76 21.94 2.02 -24.53
C CYS A 76 22.38 1.27 -25.80
N GLY A 77 21.93 0.03 -26.00
CA GLY A 77 22.40 -0.84 -27.08
C GLY A 77 23.75 -1.51 -26.80
N GLY A 78 24.24 -1.50 -25.54
CA GLY A 78 25.52 -2.12 -25.16
C GLY A 78 26.67 -1.19 -24.70
N PRO A 79 26.80 0.07 -25.15
CA PRO A 79 27.94 0.93 -24.78
C PRO A 79 28.03 1.33 -23.29
N GLY A 80 27.00 1.06 -22.49
CA GLY A 80 26.94 1.48 -21.08
C GLY A 80 26.75 2.99 -20.88
N ARG A 81 26.84 3.80 -21.94
CA ARG A 81 26.72 5.26 -21.93
C ARG A 81 25.79 5.75 -23.02
N LYS A 82 25.23 6.94 -22.84
CA LYS A 82 24.42 7.66 -23.82
C LYS A 82 24.89 9.10 -23.93
N LYS A 83 24.60 9.75 -25.05
CA LYS A 83 24.77 11.22 -25.17
C LYS A 83 24.08 11.89 -23.99
N CYS A 84 24.80 12.77 -23.31
CA CYS A 84 24.23 13.54 -22.21
C CYS A 84 23.09 14.39 -22.76
N ALA A 85 21.87 14.17 -22.25
CA ALA A 85 20.68 14.89 -22.71
C ALA A 85 20.70 16.38 -22.35
N SER A 86 21.46 16.78 -21.31
CA SER A 86 21.52 18.18 -20.89
C SER A 86 22.42 19.04 -21.77
N CYS A 87 23.56 18.52 -22.23
CA CYS A 87 24.44 19.25 -23.14
C CYS A 87 24.38 18.74 -24.59
N SER A 88 23.45 17.83 -24.92
CA SER A 88 23.31 17.18 -26.23
C SER A 88 24.62 16.61 -26.78
N GLY A 89 25.47 16.05 -25.93
CA GLY A 89 26.77 15.50 -26.34
C GLY A 89 27.94 16.50 -26.38
N LYS A 90 27.72 17.79 -26.15
CA LYS A 90 28.78 18.82 -26.25
C LYS A 90 29.82 18.75 -25.14
N GLY A 91 29.46 18.24 -23.96
CA GLY A 91 30.31 18.26 -22.76
C GLY A 91 30.32 19.61 -22.03
N TRP A 92 29.72 20.65 -22.60
CA TRP A 92 29.66 21.98 -22.02
C TRP A 92 28.28 22.61 -22.21
N GLU A 93 27.97 23.60 -21.39
CA GLU A 93 26.78 24.44 -21.44
C GLU A 93 27.20 25.90 -21.44
N TYR A 94 26.40 26.79 -22.03
CA TYR A 94 26.69 28.22 -21.99
C TYR A 94 26.72 28.71 -20.54
N CYS A 95 27.68 29.58 -20.24
CA CYS A 95 27.75 30.19 -18.93
C CYS A 95 26.49 31.02 -18.69
N PHE A 96 25.68 30.62 -17.71
CA PHE A 96 24.45 31.34 -17.36
C PHE A 96 24.68 32.80 -16.99
N HIS A 97 25.88 33.14 -16.50
CA HIS A 97 26.17 34.49 -16.00
C HIS A 97 26.57 35.49 -17.10
N CYS A 98 27.10 35.00 -18.22
CA CYS A 98 27.46 35.85 -19.38
C CYS A 98 26.74 35.44 -20.66
N HIS A 99 25.77 34.54 -20.58
CA HIS A 99 24.99 34.01 -21.71
C HIS A 99 25.80 33.50 -22.93
N GLY A 100 27.07 33.14 -22.72
CA GLY A 100 27.97 32.71 -23.80
C GLY A 100 29.01 33.73 -24.24
N ASP A 101 28.91 34.99 -23.81
CA ASP A 101 29.77 36.08 -24.30
C ASP A 101 31.20 36.02 -23.77
N GLY A 102 31.43 35.33 -22.66
CA GLY A 102 32.73 35.27 -22.00
C GLY A 102 33.07 36.51 -21.17
N PHE A 103 32.32 37.61 -21.29
CA PHE A 103 32.54 38.85 -20.55
C PHE A 103 31.51 39.09 -19.45
N SER A 104 31.88 39.86 -18.43
CA SER A 104 30.95 40.25 -17.36
C SER A 104 29.87 41.21 -17.91
N PRO A 105 28.56 40.93 -17.70
CA PRO A 105 27.48 41.82 -18.17
C PRO A 105 27.47 43.19 -17.48
N VAL A 106 28.27 43.38 -16.42
CA VAL A 106 28.27 44.56 -15.55
C VAL A 106 29.09 45.74 -16.14
N THR A 107 29.89 45.53 -17.19
CA THR A 107 30.78 46.58 -17.73
C THR A 107 30.27 47.18 -19.05
N LEU A 108 29.16 47.94 -18.99
CA LEU A 108 28.70 48.75 -20.12
C LEU A 108 29.52 50.05 -20.33
N ARG A 109 30.50 50.36 -19.46
CA ARG A 109 31.22 51.66 -19.49
C ARG A 109 32.72 51.62 -19.13
N THR A 110 33.31 50.45 -18.87
CA THR A 110 34.76 50.27 -18.66
C THR A 110 35.20 48.95 -19.30
N GLU A 111 36.49 48.80 -19.59
CA GLU A 111 37.12 47.68 -20.30
C GLU A 111 36.45 46.32 -20.03
N ALA A 112 36.14 45.58 -21.10
CA ALA A 112 35.46 44.30 -21.03
C ALA A 112 36.29 43.32 -20.19
N LYS A 113 35.80 43.00 -18.98
CA LYS A 113 36.45 42.05 -18.08
C LYS A 113 35.92 40.65 -18.33
N ASP A 114 36.82 39.68 -18.31
CA ASP A 114 36.48 38.26 -18.38
C ASP A 114 35.46 37.89 -17.30
N CYS A 115 34.45 37.11 -17.70
CA CYS A 115 33.47 36.56 -16.78
C CYS A 115 34.17 35.60 -15.81
N LEU A 116 34.08 35.89 -14.51
CA LEU A 116 34.75 35.11 -13.46
C LEU A 116 34.21 33.66 -13.34
N HIS A 117 32.98 33.40 -13.80
CA HIS A 117 32.34 32.10 -13.69
C HIS A 117 32.74 31.11 -14.80
N CYS A 118 33.17 31.62 -15.94
CA CYS A 118 33.68 30.81 -17.06
C CYS A 118 35.11 31.19 -17.47
N THR A 119 35.75 32.08 -16.70
CA THR A 119 37.11 32.59 -16.92
C THR A 119 37.34 32.99 -18.39
N GLY A 120 36.45 33.83 -18.92
CA GLY A 120 36.56 34.34 -20.30
C GLY A 120 36.04 33.39 -21.40
N SER A 121 35.80 32.11 -21.11
CA SER A 121 35.49 31.13 -22.16
C SER A 121 34.05 31.18 -22.70
N GLY A 122 33.13 31.84 -22.00
CA GLY A 122 31.70 31.82 -22.33
C GLY A 122 31.00 30.49 -22.06
N GLN A 123 31.74 29.43 -21.74
CA GLN A 123 31.26 28.06 -21.61
C GLN A 123 31.64 27.47 -20.25
N ARG A 124 30.85 26.53 -19.76
CA ARG A 124 31.17 25.77 -18.54
C ARG A 124 31.00 24.29 -18.81
N LYS A 125 31.83 23.46 -18.17
CA LYS A 125 31.64 22.00 -18.21
C LYS A 125 30.22 21.67 -17.80
N CYS A 126 29.56 20.82 -18.58
CA CYS A 126 28.21 20.36 -18.25
C CYS A 126 28.28 19.60 -16.93
N TRP A 127 27.52 20.06 -15.95
CA TRP A 127 27.56 19.50 -14.59
C TRP A 127 27.07 18.05 -14.53
N LYS A 128 26.19 17.63 -15.44
CA LYS A 128 25.64 16.26 -15.46
C LYS A 128 26.60 15.21 -16.02
N CYS A 129 27.52 15.59 -16.89
CA CYS A 129 28.50 14.67 -17.49
C CYS A 129 29.96 15.06 -17.18
N SER A 130 30.16 16.05 -16.33
CA SER A 130 31.47 16.55 -15.90
C SER A 130 32.42 16.92 -17.05
N GLY A 131 31.90 17.28 -18.23
CA GLY A 131 32.72 17.58 -19.40
C GLY A 131 32.77 16.47 -20.47
N GLU A 132 32.33 15.25 -20.16
CA GLU A 132 32.52 14.11 -21.07
C GLU A 132 31.59 14.11 -22.29
N GLY A 133 30.47 14.85 -22.22
CA GLY A 133 29.42 14.80 -23.25
C GLY A 133 28.60 13.51 -23.25
N MET A 134 29.03 12.48 -22.51
CA MET A 134 28.35 11.21 -22.34
C MET A 134 27.91 11.05 -20.88
N ALA A 135 26.73 10.48 -20.67
CA ALA A 135 26.22 10.12 -19.36
C ALA A 135 26.11 8.61 -19.24
N LEU A 136 26.32 8.08 -18.03
CA LEU A 136 26.10 6.67 -17.74
C LEU A 136 24.65 6.28 -18.07
N CYS A 137 24.49 5.11 -18.68
CA CYS A 137 23.17 4.58 -18.96
C CYS A 137 22.51 4.16 -17.64
N LYS A 138 21.40 4.80 -17.29
CA LYS A 138 20.63 4.47 -16.07
C LYS A 138 20.08 3.04 -16.07
N GLY A 139 19.79 2.46 -17.24
CA GLY A 139 19.19 1.13 -17.34
C GLY A 139 20.15 -0.02 -17.03
N CYS A 140 21.46 0.15 -17.27
CA CYS A 140 22.50 -0.83 -16.96
C CYS A 140 23.58 -0.31 -16.03
N SER A 141 23.39 0.88 -15.44
CA SER A 141 24.36 1.52 -14.55
C SER A 141 25.81 1.55 -15.09
N GLY A 142 25.99 1.70 -16.41
CA GLY A 142 27.31 1.75 -17.04
C GLY A 142 27.86 0.42 -17.57
N THR A 143 27.25 -0.73 -17.24
CA THR A 143 27.85 -2.04 -17.57
C THR A 143 27.61 -2.46 -19.02
N GLY A 144 26.64 -1.83 -19.71
CA GLY A 144 26.25 -2.21 -21.06
C GLY A 144 25.38 -3.48 -21.15
N GLN A 145 25.24 -4.21 -20.04
CA GLN A 145 24.52 -5.46 -19.95
C GLN A 145 23.43 -5.38 -18.87
N ILE A 146 22.34 -6.09 -19.10
CA ILE A 146 21.24 -6.21 -18.14
C ILE A 146 20.93 -7.68 -17.91
N LYS A 147 20.53 -8.01 -16.68
CA LYS A 147 19.93 -9.30 -16.34
C LYS A 147 18.44 -9.15 -16.57
N CYS A 148 17.88 -9.95 -17.46
CA CYS A 148 16.44 -10.04 -17.71
C CYS A 148 15.91 -11.34 -17.09
N PHE A 149 14.79 -11.27 -16.40
CA PHE A 149 14.17 -12.42 -15.71
C PHE A 149 12.66 -12.23 -15.60
N ILE A 150 11.95 -13.31 -15.26
CA ILE A 150 10.53 -13.23 -14.91
C ILE A 150 10.43 -12.90 -13.42
N ARG A 151 9.74 -11.81 -13.09
CA ARG A 151 9.43 -11.43 -11.71
C ARG A 151 8.03 -11.93 -11.35
N LEU A 152 7.96 -12.72 -10.29
CA LEU A 152 6.73 -13.16 -9.65
C LEU A 152 6.36 -12.18 -8.54
N THR A 153 5.15 -11.63 -8.59
CA THR A 153 4.55 -10.86 -7.50
C THR A 153 3.51 -11.72 -6.81
N ILE A 154 3.67 -11.95 -5.52
CA ILE A 154 2.73 -12.69 -4.69
C ILE A 154 2.10 -11.68 -3.74
N LYS A 155 0.78 -11.54 -3.82
CA LYS A 155 0.00 -10.63 -2.98
C LYS A 155 -0.95 -11.44 -2.12
N TRP A 156 -0.84 -11.27 -0.82
CA TRP A 156 -1.80 -11.77 0.14
C TRP A 156 -2.74 -10.65 0.59
N THR A 157 -4.04 -10.91 0.56
CA THR A 157 -5.07 -9.94 0.92
C THR A 157 -6.02 -10.56 1.93
N ASN A 158 -6.31 -9.82 3.00
CA ASN A 158 -7.35 -10.15 3.96
C ASN A 158 -8.62 -9.37 3.60
N HIS A 159 -9.60 -10.07 3.03
CA HIS A 159 -10.91 -9.52 2.74
C HIS A 159 -11.80 -9.67 3.97
N MET A 160 -12.36 -8.55 4.44
CA MET A 160 -13.16 -8.53 5.66
C MET A 160 -14.55 -8.00 5.35
N ASP A 161 -15.57 -8.78 5.71
CA ASP A 161 -16.96 -8.36 5.72
C ASP A 161 -17.57 -8.62 7.10
N ASP A 162 -18.60 -7.85 7.45
CA ASP A 162 -19.25 -7.93 8.74
C ASP A 162 -20.76 -7.69 8.68
N HIS A 163 -21.45 -8.17 9.70
CA HIS A 163 -22.88 -7.97 9.91
C HIS A 163 -23.17 -7.68 11.39
N VAL A 164 -23.89 -6.58 11.64
CA VAL A 164 -24.38 -6.21 12.96
C VAL A 164 -25.85 -6.59 13.05
N VAL A 165 -26.18 -7.46 14.00
CA VAL A 165 -27.52 -8.03 14.16
C VAL A 165 -28.46 -7.12 14.94
N GLU A 166 -28.01 -6.57 16.07
CA GLU A 166 -28.89 -5.83 16.97
C GLU A 166 -28.83 -4.33 16.68
N LYS A 167 -29.90 -3.82 16.06
CA LYS A 167 -30.10 -2.39 15.86
C LYS A 167 -30.54 -1.75 17.17
N VAL A 168 -29.58 -1.20 17.93
CA VAL A 168 -29.93 -0.26 19.00
C VAL A 168 -30.48 0.98 18.30
N ALA A 169 -31.80 1.24 18.39
CA ALA A 169 -32.55 2.21 17.57
C ALA A 169 -32.00 3.65 17.51
N ALA A 170 -30.99 3.99 18.32
CA ALA A 170 -30.32 5.28 18.36
C ALA A 170 -28.81 5.22 18.04
N LEU A 171 -28.23 4.05 17.76
CA LEU A 171 -26.83 3.88 17.35
C LEU A 171 -26.77 3.32 15.93
N ASP A 172 -25.97 3.98 15.11
CA ASP A 172 -25.68 3.55 13.75
C ASP A 172 -24.73 2.33 13.74
N ASP A 173 -24.91 1.43 12.78
CA ASP A 173 -24.17 0.17 12.69
C ASP A 173 -22.66 0.44 12.58
N ASP A 174 -22.27 1.50 11.87
CA ASP A 174 -20.88 1.94 11.70
C ASP A 174 -20.18 2.24 13.04
N LYS A 175 -20.94 2.65 14.07
CA LYS A 175 -20.37 2.88 15.41
C LYS A 175 -20.03 1.56 16.09
N ILE A 176 -20.87 0.54 15.91
CA ILE A 176 -20.69 -0.80 16.47
C ILE A 176 -19.57 -1.55 15.73
N ARG A 177 -19.43 -1.33 14.41
CA ARG A 177 -18.34 -1.92 13.60
C ARG A 177 -16.95 -1.56 14.13
N ASN A 178 -16.79 -0.34 14.65
CA ASN A 178 -15.50 0.23 15.01
C ASN A 178 -15.12 0.09 16.49
N VAL A 179 -15.80 -0.76 17.26
CA VAL A 179 -15.50 -1.04 18.67
C VAL A 179 -15.25 -2.52 18.91
N SER A 180 -14.54 -2.83 19.98
CA SER A 180 -14.31 -4.21 20.43
C SER A 180 -15.40 -4.67 21.40
N GLY A 181 -15.57 -5.99 21.43
CA GLY A 181 -16.49 -6.69 22.31
C GLY A 181 -15.94 -8.07 22.71
N GLU A 182 -16.72 -8.81 23.48
CA GLU A 182 -16.37 -10.17 23.90
C GLU A 182 -16.53 -11.14 22.74
N ILE A 183 -15.48 -11.91 22.42
CA ILE A 183 -15.56 -12.94 21.38
C ILE A 183 -16.19 -14.19 22.00
N ILE A 184 -17.35 -14.58 21.51
CA ILE A 184 -18.10 -15.76 22.00
C ILE A 184 -17.96 -16.98 21.10
N CYS A 185 -17.59 -16.77 19.84
CA CYS A 185 -17.34 -17.83 18.87
C CYS A 185 -16.26 -17.36 17.91
N GLN A 186 -15.29 -18.23 17.65
CA GLN A 186 -14.26 -18.03 16.63
C GLN A 186 -13.87 -19.39 16.08
N GLU A 187 -13.92 -19.52 14.75
CA GLU A 187 -13.47 -20.72 14.03
C GLU A 187 -12.60 -20.27 12.86
N GLU A 188 -11.63 -21.12 12.51
CA GLU A 188 -10.63 -20.83 11.50
C GLU A 188 -10.32 -22.08 10.70
N GLU A 189 -10.62 -22.07 9.40
CA GLU A 189 -10.48 -23.21 8.49
C GLU A 189 -10.14 -22.73 7.07
N VAL A 190 -9.77 -23.63 6.16
CA VAL A 190 -9.53 -23.27 4.75
C VAL A 190 -10.83 -22.83 4.07
N ASN A 191 -11.91 -23.58 4.31
CA ASN A 191 -13.27 -23.27 3.86
C ASN A 191 -14.21 -23.40 5.06
N LEU A 192 -14.73 -22.28 5.56
CA LEU A 192 -15.64 -22.28 6.69
C LEU A 192 -17.05 -22.68 6.27
N LEU A 193 -17.77 -23.31 7.21
CA LEU A 193 -19.20 -23.56 7.07
C LEU A 193 -20.00 -22.47 7.78
N PRO A 194 -21.25 -22.21 7.34
CA PRO A 194 -22.14 -21.31 8.05
C PRO A 194 -22.44 -21.80 9.48
N LEU A 195 -22.68 -20.86 10.39
CA LEU A 195 -23.02 -21.13 11.79
C LEU A 195 -24.48 -21.56 11.93
N THR A 196 -24.83 -22.75 11.44
CA THR A 196 -26.21 -23.27 11.38
C THR A 196 -26.85 -23.55 12.75
N HIS A 197 -26.04 -23.75 13.80
CA HIS A 197 -26.49 -24.08 15.15
C HIS A 197 -26.35 -22.92 16.15
N PHE A 198 -26.10 -21.70 15.66
CA PHE A 198 -25.98 -20.55 16.53
C PHE A 198 -27.35 -20.18 17.12
N PRO A 199 -27.46 -19.80 18.41
CA PRO A 199 -28.75 -19.50 19.05
C PRO A 199 -29.53 -18.37 18.37
N ASP A 200 -28.82 -17.41 17.77
CA ASP A 200 -29.40 -16.32 17.01
C ASP A 200 -29.45 -16.66 15.51
N THR A 201 -30.65 -16.83 14.99
CA THR A 201 -30.89 -17.19 13.59
C THR A 201 -30.42 -16.12 12.61
N THR A 202 -30.36 -14.85 13.03
CA THR A 202 -29.86 -13.76 12.18
C THR A 202 -28.35 -13.86 11.96
N VAL A 203 -27.60 -14.29 12.97
CA VAL A 203 -26.16 -14.60 12.85
C VAL A 203 -25.97 -15.79 11.91
N SER A 204 -26.79 -16.84 12.04
CA SER A 204 -26.75 -17.99 11.13
C SER A 204 -26.99 -17.58 9.67
N MET A 205 -28.02 -16.76 9.42
CA MET A 205 -28.32 -16.22 8.09
C MET A 205 -27.19 -15.34 7.55
N ALA A 206 -26.67 -14.42 8.37
CA ALA A 206 -25.57 -13.55 7.99
C ALA A 206 -24.30 -14.33 7.66
N SER A 207 -23.99 -15.36 8.45
CA SER A 207 -22.84 -16.24 8.19
C SER A 207 -22.97 -16.95 6.84
N ALA A 208 -24.15 -17.50 6.51
CA ALA A 208 -24.39 -18.16 5.24
C ALA A 208 -24.29 -17.19 4.06
N GLN A 209 -24.89 -16.01 4.18
CA GLN A 209 -24.91 -15.01 3.13
C GLN A 209 -23.49 -14.47 2.83
N ILE A 210 -22.73 -14.10 3.87
CA ILE A 210 -21.39 -13.54 3.68
C ILE A 210 -20.43 -14.60 3.14
N LEU A 211 -20.50 -15.85 3.62
CA LEU A 211 -19.69 -16.95 3.08
C LEU A 211 -20.01 -17.20 1.58
N GLN A 212 -21.28 -17.19 1.20
CA GLN A 212 -21.68 -17.36 -0.19
C GLN A 212 -21.16 -16.21 -1.08
N ASN A 213 -21.23 -14.97 -0.60
CA ASN A 213 -20.69 -13.81 -1.32
C ASN A 213 -19.17 -13.95 -1.50
N HIS A 214 -18.44 -14.23 -0.43
CA HIS A 214 -16.99 -14.41 -0.48
C HIS A 214 -16.54 -15.53 -1.42
N ALA A 215 -17.34 -16.60 -1.58
CA ALA A 215 -17.03 -17.70 -2.49
C ALA A 215 -16.95 -17.28 -3.97
N ILE A 216 -17.60 -16.17 -4.34
CA ILE A 216 -17.64 -15.68 -5.73
C ILE A 216 -16.93 -14.34 -5.94
N SER A 217 -16.64 -13.59 -4.87
CA SER A 217 -16.06 -12.24 -4.94
C SER A 217 -14.63 -12.20 -5.49
N PHE A 218 -13.86 -13.29 -5.37
CA PHE A 218 -12.42 -13.29 -5.65
C PHE A 218 -11.98 -14.41 -6.62
N PRO A 219 -12.47 -14.42 -7.88
CA PRO A 219 -12.27 -15.55 -8.80
C PRO A 219 -10.81 -15.74 -9.26
N GLU A 220 -10.00 -14.69 -9.24
CA GLU A 220 -8.58 -14.73 -9.61
C GLU A 220 -7.64 -14.97 -8.42
N GLU A 221 -8.19 -15.19 -7.22
CA GLU A 221 -7.42 -15.33 -6.00
C GLU A 221 -7.66 -16.71 -5.39
N LYS A 222 -6.60 -17.32 -4.88
CA LYS A 222 -6.69 -18.61 -4.18
C LYS A 222 -6.97 -18.34 -2.71
N VAL A 223 -8.08 -18.86 -2.18
CA VAL A 223 -8.35 -18.83 -0.74
C VAL A 223 -7.34 -19.71 -0.02
N LEU A 224 -6.64 -19.15 0.98
CA LEU A 224 -5.71 -19.88 1.83
C LEU A 224 -6.33 -20.22 3.17
N LYS A 225 -7.07 -19.27 3.76
CA LYS A 225 -7.66 -19.41 5.08
C LYS A 225 -8.87 -18.50 5.23
N GLN A 226 -9.83 -18.94 6.02
CA GLN A 226 -10.96 -18.14 6.45
C GLN A 226 -11.06 -18.18 7.97
N ARG A 227 -11.50 -17.06 8.55
CA ARG A 227 -11.79 -16.96 9.98
C ARG A 227 -13.06 -16.18 10.16
N HIS A 228 -14.01 -16.73 10.89
CA HIS A 228 -15.15 -15.96 11.34
C HIS A 228 -15.12 -15.75 12.85
N LYS A 229 -15.83 -14.71 13.30
CA LYS A 229 -15.92 -14.36 14.70
C LYS A 229 -17.31 -13.85 14.98
N VAL A 230 -17.88 -14.26 16.10
CA VAL A 230 -19.06 -13.63 16.68
C VAL A 230 -18.62 -12.92 17.95
N SER A 231 -18.91 -11.62 18.01
CA SER A 231 -18.57 -10.77 19.14
C SER A 231 -19.82 -10.10 19.73
N ILE A 232 -19.86 -10.03 21.05
CA ILE A 232 -20.86 -9.33 21.85
C ILE A 232 -20.29 -7.98 22.25
N VAL A 233 -20.89 -6.91 21.74
CA VAL A 233 -20.54 -5.53 22.08
C VAL A 233 -21.51 -5.05 23.15
N PRO A 234 -21.04 -4.69 24.37
CA PRO A 234 -21.91 -4.13 25.38
C PRO A 234 -22.36 -2.72 24.97
N VAL A 235 -23.64 -2.42 25.16
CA VAL A 235 -24.24 -1.10 24.90
C VAL A 235 -25.11 -0.68 26.09
N ALA A 236 -24.71 0.36 26.80
CA ALA A 236 -25.51 0.95 27.87
C ALA A 236 -26.22 2.21 27.36
N ALA A 237 -27.54 2.25 27.48
CA ALA A 237 -28.33 3.46 27.25
C ALA A 237 -28.58 4.15 28.60
N VAL A 238 -28.13 5.40 28.73
CA VAL A 238 -28.19 6.18 29.97
C VAL A 238 -29.08 7.38 29.76
N SER A 239 -30.24 7.39 30.44
CA SER A 239 -31.10 8.56 30.51
C SER A 239 -30.60 9.50 31.59
N TYR A 240 -30.42 10.78 31.24
CA TYR A 240 -29.99 11.82 32.17
C TYR A 240 -30.98 12.97 32.18
N LYS A 241 -30.98 13.69 33.31
CA LYS A 241 -31.68 14.96 33.48
C LYS A 241 -30.66 16.01 33.82
N TRP A 242 -30.60 17.07 33.03
CA TRP A 242 -29.71 18.20 33.30
C TRP A 242 -30.48 19.50 33.13
N ARG A 243 -30.60 20.27 34.22
CA ARG A 243 -31.49 21.44 34.29
C ARG A 243 -32.92 21.06 33.88
N ASN A 244 -33.45 21.67 32.81
CA ASN A 244 -34.77 21.40 32.23
C ASN A 244 -34.71 20.52 30.97
N HIS A 245 -33.57 19.87 30.71
CA HIS A 245 -33.40 18.98 29.57
C HIS A 245 -33.29 17.53 30.04
N ASP A 246 -34.18 16.70 29.52
CA ASP A 246 -34.06 15.25 29.58
C ASP A 246 -33.36 14.78 28.31
N GLY A 247 -32.38 13.91 28.44
CA GLY A 247 -31.60 13.41 27.32
C GLY A 247 -31.22 11.94 27.47
N LEU A 248 -30.73 11.37 26.38
CA LEU A 248 -30.24 9.99 26.30
C LEU A 248 -28.87 10.00 25.64
N PHE A 249 -27.91 9.32 26.25
CA PHE A 249 -26.65 8.98 25.60
C PHE A 249 -26.39 7.48 25.70
N HIS A 250 -25.52 7.00 24.82
CA HIS A 250 -25.12 5.60 24.77
C HIS A 250 -23.63 5.49 25.07
N VAL A 251 -23.26 4.50 25.88
CA VAL A 251 -21.88 4.06 26.08
C VAL A 251 -21.75 2.68 25.46
N TYR A 252 -20.77 2.46 24.59
CA TYR A 252 -20.67 1.20 23.85
C TYR A 252 -19.22 0.75 23.61
N GLY A 253 -19.05 -0.55 23.48
CA GLY A 253 -17.74 -1.20 23.31
C GLY A 253 -16.91 -1.25 24.59
N PHE A 254 -15.87 -2.06 24.59
CA PHE A 254 -14.90 -2.11 25.69
C PHE A 254 -14.06 -0.84 25.80
N GLU A 255 -13.98 -0.05 24.73
CA GLU A 255 -13.37 1.28 24.76
C GLU A 255 -14.26 2.34 25.41
N GLN A 256 -15.48 1.99 25.84
CA GLN A 256 -16.44 2.88 26.50
C GLN A 256 -16.74 4.16 25.69
N ARG A 257 -16.89 4.03 24.37
CA ARG A 257 -17.19 5.18 23.51
C ARG A 257 -18.57 5.75 23.83
N VAL A 258 -18.68 7.08 23.81
CA VAL A 258 -19.91 7.79 24.13
C VAL A 258 -20.55 8.37 22.86
N TYR A 259 -21.84 8.14 22.68
CA TYR A 259 -22.66 8.78 21.65
C TYR A 259 -23.83 9.54 22.28
N ALA A 260 -23.79 10.87 22.17
CA ALA A 260 -24.76 11.79 22.77
C ALA A 260 -25.26 12.82 21.72
N PRO A 261 -26.15 12.43 20.79
CA PRO A 261 -26.59 13.31 19.70
C PRO A 261 -27.42 14.51 20.20
N ASN A 262 -28.15 14.34 21.31
CA ASN A 262 -29.04 15.36 21.87
C ASN A 262 -28.41 16.06 23.09
N TYR A 263 -27.09 16.22 23.11
CA TYR A 263 -26.39 16.87 24.22
C TYR A 263 -26.70 18.38 24.24
N PRO A 264 -27.23 18.95 25.34
CA PRO A 264 -27.79 20.30 25.38
C PRO A 264 -26.75 21.42 25.29
N GLN A 265 -25.46 21.13 25.47
CA GLN A 265 -24.39 22.09 25.23
C GLN A 265 -23.72 21.80 23.88
N THR A 266 -24.15 22.48 22.83
CA THR A 266 -23.38 22.58 21.59
C THR A 266 -22.18 23.48 21.85
N CYS A 267 -21.02 22.89 22.16
CA CYS A 267 -19.80 23.66 22.25
C CYS A 267 -19.43 24.14 20.83
N PHE A 268 -19.50 25.45 20.58
CA PHE A 268 -19.06 26.10 19.34
C PHE A 268 -17.52 26.17 19.22
N CYS A 269 -16.80 25.38 20.02
CA CYS A 269 -15.34 25.35 20.09
C CYS A 269 -14.86 23.90 20.11
N CYS A 270 -13.93 23.56 19.22
CA CYS A 270 -13.52 22.21 18.82
C CYS A 270 -12.78 21.37 19.90
N CYS A 271 -12.97 21.62 21.19
CA CYS A 271 -12.09 21.12 22.25
C CYS A 271 -12.82 20.64 23.53
N CYS A 272 -13.92 19.90 23.43
CA CYS A 272 -14.56 19.30 24.60
C CYS A 272 -14.71 17.78 24.43
N SER A 273 -13.89 17.04 25.17
CA SER A 273 -14.04 15.61 25.41
C SER A 273 -15.16 15.42 26.44
N ILE A 274 -16.13 14.56 26.13
CA ILE A 274 -17.09 14.06 27.12
C ILE A 274 -16.29 13.12 28.02
N LEU A 275 -16.02 13.54 29.25
CA LEU A 275 -15.41 12.73 30.32
C LEU A 275 -16.43 11.73 30.88
#